data_AF-M0ANA0-F1
#
_entry.id   AF-M0ANA0-F1
#
_cell.length_a   1.000
_cell.length_b   1.000
_cell.length_c   1.000
_cell.angle_alpha   90.00
_cell.angle_beta   90.00
_cell.angle_gamma   90.00
#
_symmetry.space_group_name_H-M   'P 1'
#
loop_
_entity.id
_entity.type
_entity.pdbx_description
1 polymer ?
#
loop_
_entity_poly.entity_id
_entity_poly.type
_entity_poly.pdbx_seq_one_letter_code
_entity_poly.pdbx_strand_id
1 'polypeptide(L)'
;MLEDERVAYYFEDIDMQRVRIHQAQFISSVTGGPVGYSGGEMETAHEGMGITSTEFDAIAAHLNDALVLFDVDDEGRQAVLEEIESYRPNIVTASELSERCDSPLSTMYRKHELLKDAACPKSGSDPLVG
;
A
#
# COMPACT_ATOMS: atom_id res chain seq x y z
N MET A 1 2.83 10.72 -0.52
CA MET A 1 2.89 9.73 0.58
C MET A 1 2.43 10.33 1.90
N LEU A 2 3.22 11.19 2.58
CA LEU A 2 2.86 11.71 3.91
C LEU A 2 1.68 12.69 3.93
N GLU A 3 1.35 13.28 2.79
CA GLU A 3 0.21 14.19 2.61
C GLU A 3 -0.97 13.51 1.91
N ASP A 4 -0.85 12.21 1.58
CA ASP A 4 -1.92 11.45 0.95
C ASP A 4 -2.70 10.69 2.02
N GLU A 5 -3.90 11.16 2.33
CA GLU A 5 -4.77 10.62 3.40
C GLU A 5 -5.04 9.11 3.24
N ARG A 6 -4.92 8.56 2.02
CA ARG A 6 -5.09 7.13 1.76
C ARG A 6 -3.98 6.27 2.39
N VAL A 7 -2.79 6.84 2.61
CA VAL A 7 -1.61 6.06 3.02
C VAL A 7 -0.79 6.72 4.14
N ALA A 8 -1.00 8.00 4.42
CA ALA A 8 -0.23 8.77 5.40
C ALA A 8 -0.27 8.14 6.80
N TYR A 9 -1.40 7.55 7.17
CA TYR A 9 -1.60 6.94 8.48
C TYR A 9 -0.67 5.75 8.77
N TYR A 10 -0.15 5.06 7.73
CA TYR A 10 0.85 4.00 7.91
C TYR A 10 2.20 4.51 8.42
N PHE A 11 2.44 5.83 8.36
CA PHE A 11 3.73 6.45 8.63
C PHE A 11 3.73 7.36 9.87
N GLU A 12 2.60 7.56 10.55
CA GLU A 12 2.46 8.53 11.65
C GLU A 12 3.43 8.28 12.81
N ASP A 13 3.67 7.02 13.17
CA ASP A 13 4.55 6.60 14.29
C ASP A 13 5.82 5.88 13.81
N ILE A 14 6.18 6.05 12.54
CA ILE A 14 7.33 5.36 11.94
C ILE A 14 8.53 6.31 11.84
N ASP A 15 9.72 5.80 12.15
CA ASP A 15 10.96 6.49 11.86
C ASP A 15 11.20 6.59 10.35
N MET A 16 10.79 7.72 9.77
CA MET A 16 10.89 7.98 8.35
C MET A 16 12.33 8.04 7.83
N GLN A 17 13.34 8.23 8.68
CA GLN A 17 14.75 8.10 8.23
C GLN A 17 15.06 6.65 7.89
N ARG A 18 14.60 5.70 8.72
CA ARG A 18 14.79 4.27 8.49
C ARG A 18 14.05 3.81 7.24
N VAL A 19 12.81 4.27 7.06
CA VAL A 19 12.01 3.96 5.86
C VAL A 19 12.73 4.45 4.59
N ARG A 20 13.23 5.69 4.57
CA ARG A 20 13.96 6.23 3.40
C ARG A 20 15.22 5.42 3.08
N ILE A 21 16.00 5.05 4.10
CA ILE A 21 17.20 4.23 3.90
C ILE A 21 16.83 2.88 3.29
N HIS A 22 15.80 2.24 3.84
CA HIS A 22 15.33 0.95 3.35
C HIS A 22 14.79 1.03 1.91
N GLN A 23 13.98 2.04 1.61
CA GLN A 23 13.45 2.26 0.26
C GLN A 23 14.56 2.53 -0.76
N ALA A 24 15.60 3.28 -0.38
CA ALA A 24 16.76 3.52 -1.24
C ALA A 24 17.54 2.22 -1.51
N GLN A 25 17.68 1.36 -0.51
CA GLN A 25 18.30 0.03 -0.67
C GLN A 25 17.46 -0.86 -1.59
N PHE A 26 16.14 -0.85 -1.42
CA PHE A 26 15.21 -1.54 -2.29
C PHE A 26 15.33 -1.05 -3.74
N ILE A 27 15.17 0.26 -4.00
CA ILE A 27 15.29 0.79 -5.37
C ILE A 27 16.65 0.46 -5.97
N SER A 28 17.73 0.57 -5.19
CA SER A 28 19.05 0.16 -5.64
C SER A 28 19.12 -1.31 -6.03
N SER A 29 18.46 -2.22 -5.29
CA SER A 29 18.39 -3.65 -5.64
C SER A 29 17.69 -3.88 -6.97
N VAL A 30 16.53 -3.24 -7.14
CA VAL A 30 15.69 -3.35 -8.34
C VAL A 30 16.43 -2.88 -9.59
N THR A 31 17.24 -1.83 -9.49
CA THR A 31 18.01 -1.28 -10.62
C THR A 31 19.37 -1.96 -10.84
N GLY A 32 19.57 -3.19 -10.34
CA GLY A 32 20.79 -3.97 -10.57
C GLY A 32 21.88 -3.82 -9.50
N GLY A 33 21.53 -3.35 -8.30
CA GLY A 33 22.40 -3.32 -7.13
C GLY A 33 22.64 -4.71 -6.53
N PRO A 34 23.64 -4.87 -5.66
CA PRO A 34 24.09 -6.18 -5.15
C PRO A 34 23.20 -6.75 -4.03
N VAL A 35 22.27 -5.95 -3.51
CA VAL A 35 21.29 -6.37 -2.51
C VAL A 35 20.09 -6.93 -3.28
N GLY A 36 19.47 -7.98 -2.79
CA GLY A 36 18.21 -8.49 -3.33
C GLY A 36 17.17 -8.54 -2.21
N TYR A 37 15.92 -8.33 -2.56
CA TYR A 37 14.78 -8.56 -1.68
C TYR A 37 14.01 -9.79 -2.15
N SER A 38 13.38 -10.48 -1.21
CA SER A 38 12.51 -11.62 -1.51
C SER A 38 11.06 -11.31 -1.18
N GLY A 39 10.14 -12.00 -1.87
CA GLY A 39 8.70 -11.88 -1.58
C GLY A 39 8.33 -12.21 -0.13
N GLY A 40 9.05 -13.14 0.51
CA GLY A 40 8.82 -13.49 1.93
C GLY A 40 9.21 -12.39 2.91
N GLU A 41 10.23 -11.59 2.60
CA GLU A 41 10.59 -10.42 3.40
C GLU A 41 9.54 -9.31 3.25
N MET A 42 9.01 -9.11 2.03
CA MET A 42 7.91 -8.17 1.80
C MET A 42 6.64 -8.60 2.51
N GLU A 43 6.28 -9.88 2.45
CA GLU A 43 5.11 -10.40 3.17
C GLU A 43 5.24 -10.19 4.67
N THR A 44 6.40 -10.54 5.26
CA THR A 44 6.65 -10.36 6.69
C THR A 44 6.62 -8.89 7.11
N ALA A 45 7.18 -7.99 6.29
CA ALA A 45 7.22 -6.56 6.59
C ALA A 45 5.82 -5.90 6.56
N HIS A 46 4.91 -6.44 5.75
CA HIS A 46 3.56 -5.90 5.55
C HIS A 46 2.46 -6.75 6.22
N GLU A 47 2.85 -7.80 6.96
CA GLU A 47 1.93 -8.72 7.61
C GLU A 47 1.00 -7.99 8.57
N GLY A 48 -0.29 -8.29 8.46
CA GLY A 48 -1.30 -7.72 9.35
C GLY A 48 -1.50 -6.21 9.18
N MET A 49 -0.99 -5.58 8.10
CA MET A 49 -1.29 -4.19 7.74
C MET A 49 -2.60 -4.05 6.96
N GLY A 50 -3.07 -5.12 6.29
CA GLY A 50 -4.33 -5.17 5.52
C GLY A 50 -4.41 -4.11 4.46
N ILE A 51 -3.30 -3.94 3.75
CA ILE A 51 -3.15 -3.01 2.64
C ILE A 51 -4.11 -3.42 1.52
N THR A 52 -4.82 -2.44 1.00
CA THR A 52 -5.75 -2.60 -0.15
C THR A 52 -5.03 -2.44 -1.48
N SER A 53 -5.68 -2.86 -2.57
CA SER A 53 -5.15 -2.61 -3.92
C SER A 53 -5.02 -1.11 -4.18
N THR A 54 -6.00 -0.32 -3.74
CA THR A 54 -6.03 1.14 -3.95
C THR A 54 -4.87 1.84 -3.22
N GLU A 55 -4.54 1.41 -2.00
CA GLU A 55 -3.42 1.95 -1.24
C GLU A 55 -2.09 1.55 -1.86
N PHE A 56 -1.94 0.30 -2.29
CA PHE A 56 -0.77 -0.15 -3.03
C PHE A 56 -0.55 0.69 -4.30
N ASP A 57 -1.62 0.91 -5.07
CA ASP A 57 -1.59 1.73 -6.29
C ASP A 57 -1.21 3.18 -5.98
N ALA A 58 -1.67 3.73 -4.85
CA ALA A 58 -1.29 5.06 -4.40
C ALA A 58 0.23 5.15 -4.14
N ILE A 59 0.81 4.16 -3.45
CA ILE A 59 2.27 4.11 -3.20
C ILE A 59 3.03 4.01 -4.52
N ALA A 60 2.61 3.12 -5.43
CA ALA A 60 3.24 2.95 -6.74
C ALA A 60 3.17 4.24 -7.58
N ALA A 61 2.04 4.96 -7.54
CA ALA A 61 1.89 6.25 -8.21
C ALA A 61 2.83 7.31 -7.64
N HIS A 62 2.95 7.44 -6.31
CA HIS A 62 3.92 8.36 -5.68
C HIS A 62 5.36 8.03 -6.08
N LEU A 63 5.70 6.74 -6.20
CA LEU A 63 7.02 6.32 -6.67
C LEU A 63 7.24 6.72 -8.14
N ASN A 64 6.26 6.46 -9.01
CA ASN A 64 6.32 6.89 -10.42
C ASN A 64 6.54 8.40 -10.53
N ASP A 65 5.77 9.20 -9.80
CA ASP A 65 5.87 10.66 -9.82
C ASP A 65 7.25 11.15 -9.35
N ALA A 66 7.81 10.49 -8.32
CA ALA A 66 9.16 10.78 -7.87
C ALA A 66 10.21 10.43 -8.96
N LEU A 67 10.10 9.28 -9.62
CA LEU A 67 11.00 8.89 -10.71
C LEU A 67 10.95 9.87 -11.88
N VAL A 68 9.75 10.34 -12.24
CA VAL A 68 9.55 11.40 -13.24
C VAL A 68 10.22 12.71 -12.81
N LEU A 69 10.03 13.12 -11.55
CA LEU A 69 10.62 14.36 -11.02
C LEU A 69 12.16 14.35 -11.07
N PHE A 70 12.78 13.17 -10.98
CA PHE A 70 14.23 13.00 -11.04
C PHE A 70 14.74 12.60 -12.44
N ASP A 71 13.94 12.82 -13.49
CA ASP A 71 14.31 12.61 -14.90
C ASP A 71 14.77 11.16 -15.22
N VAL A 72 14.22 10.17 -14.50
CA VAL A 72 14.42 8.75 -14.86
C VAL A 72 13.66 8.45 -16.14
N ASP A 73 14.35 7.89 -17.13
CA ASP A 73 13.76 7.54 -18.41
C ASP A 73 12.64 6.48 -18.29
N ASP A 74 11.85 6.35 -19.35
CA ASP A 74 10.68 5.47 -19.35
C ASP A 74 11.04 4.00 -19.15
N GLU A 75 12.19 3.56 -19.66
CA GLU A 75 12.66 2.17 -19.52
C GLU A 75 13.01 1.85 -18.07
N GLY A 76 13.81 2.70 -17.42
CA GLY A 76 14.18 2.56 -16.02
C GLY A 76 12.98 2.67 -15.09
N ARG A 77 12.06 3.60 -15.38
CA ARG A 77 10.83 3.77 -14.59
C ARG A 77 9.91 2.56 -14.71
N GLN A 78 9.74 2.03 -15.92
CA GLN A 78 8.94 0.83 -16.16
C GLN A 78 9.52 -0.38 -15.43
N ALA A 79 10.84 -0.59 -15.50
CA ALA A 79 11.50 -1.69 -14.78
C ALA A 79 11.29 -1.61 -13.26
N VAL A 80 11.39 -0.42 -12.68
CA VAL A 80 11.14 -0.23 -11.24
C VAL A 80 9.68 -0.52 -10.87
N LEU A 81 8.73 -0.06 -11.67
CA LEU A 81 7.30 -0.27 -11.40
C LEU A 81 6.87 -1.72 -11.61
N GLU A 82 7.43 -2.43 -12.59
CA GLU A 82 7.19 -3.86 -12.80
C GLU A 82 7.69 -4.69 -11.62
N GLU A 83 8.87 -4.37 -11.09
CA GLU A 83 9.40 -5.05 -9.91
C GLU A 83 8.56 -4.76 -8.67
N ILE A 84 8.12 -3.52 -8.45
CA ILE A 84 7.19 -3.17 -7.37
C ILE A 84 5.89 -3.98 -7.52
N GLU A 85 5.31 -4.01 -8.71
CA GLU A 85 4.07 -4.74 -9.01
C GLU A 85 4.20 -6.23 -8.69
N SER A 86 5.38 -6.82 -8.88
CA SER A 86 5.64 -8.23 -8.57
C SER A 86 5.42 -8.59 -7.09
N TYR A 87 5.54 -7.61 -6.18
CA TYR A 87 5.29 -7.79 -4.74
C TYR A 87 3.84 -7.60 -4.31
N ARG A 88 2.95 -7.16 -5.21
CA ARG A 88 1.51 -7.03 -4.91
C ARG A 88 0.92 -8.25 -4.19
N PRO A 89 1.12 -9.51 -4.64
CA PRO A 89 0.56 -10.67 -3.95
C PRO A 89 1.11 -10.91 -2.54
N ASN A 90 2.28 -10.34 -2.20
CA ASN A 90 2.87 -10.43 -0.86
C ASN A 90 2.40 -9.29 0.07
N ILE A 91 1.97 -8.15 -0.49
CA ILE A 91 1.67 -6.93 0.28
C ILE A 91 0.16 -6.71 0.43
N VAL A 92 -0.61 -6.90 -0.64
CA VAL A 92 -2.06 -6.68 -0.65
C VAL A 92 -2.75 -7.85 0.04
N THR A 93 -3.34 -7.56 1.19
CA THR A 93 -3.95 -8.57 2.08
C THR A 93 -5.40 -8.26 2.44
N ALA A 94 -5.91 -7.06 2.09
CA ALA A 94 -7.32 -6.76 2.18
C ALA A 94 -8.13 -7.58 1.16
N SER A 95 -9.33 -8.02 1.55
CA SER A 95 -10.22 -8.76 0.64
C SER A 95 -11.08 -7.80 -0.18
N GLU A 96 -11.52 -8.20 -1.37
CA GLU A 96 -12.49 -7.43 -2.19
C GLU A 96 -13.80 -7.10 -1.45
N LEU A 97 -14.11 -7.82 -0.35
CA LEU A 97 -15.25 -7.52 0.53
C LEU A 97 -15.03 -6.29 1.41
N SER A 98 -13.80 -6.04 1.88
CA SER A 98 -13.48 -4.82 2.64
C SER A 98 -13.40 -3.60 1.73
N GLU A 99 -12.97 -3.76 0.47
CA GLU A 99 -12.91 -2.66 -0.51
C GLU A 99 -14.30 -2.22 -0.97
N ARG A 100 -15.22 -3.16 -1.19
CA ARG A 100 -16.60 -2.89 -1.64
C ARG A 100 -17.48 -2.16 -0.61
N CYS A 101 -17.08 -2.15 0.65
CA CYS A 101 -17.95 -1.69 1.74
C CYS A 101 -17.74 -0.20 2.09
N ASP A 102 -16.83 0.54 1.41
CA ASP A 102 -16.52 1.97 1.63
C ASP A 102 -16.47 2.37 3.12
N SER A 103 -16.14 1.42 3.99
CA SER A 103 -16.05 1.66 5.42
C SER A 103 -14.62 2.14 5.62
N PRO A 104 -14.39 3.40 6.00
CA PRO A 104 -13.06 3.83 6.34
C PRO A 104 -12.60 2.91 7.46
N LEU A 105 -11.54 2.12 7.23
CA LEU A 105 -10.82 1.47 8.31
C LEU A 105 -10.03 2.55 9.06
N SER A 106 -10.78 3.49 9.64
CA SER A 106 -10.30 4.53 10.54
C SER A 106 -9.69 3.83 11.75
N THR A 107 -8.37 3.72 11.75
CA THR A 107 -7.39 3.84 12.83
C THR A 107 -7.68 3.25 14.23
N MET A 108 -8.72 2.45 14.45
CA MET A 108 -8.99 1.90 15.79
C MET A 108 -9.69 0.54 15.87
N TYR A 109 -10.22 -0.03 14.78
CA TYR A 109 -10.94 -1.31 14.84
C TYR A 109 -10.37 -2.36 13.89
N ARG A 110 -9.16 -2.83 14.21
CA ARG A 110 -8.64 -4.12 13.73
C ARG A 110 -8.87 -5.25 14.73
N LYS A 111 -10.03 -5.31 15.39
CA LYS A 111 -10.49 -6.58 15.96
C LYS A 111 -11.18 -7.36 14.84
N HIS A 112 -10.42 -8.28 14.29
CA HIS A 112 -10.73 -9.29 13.26
C HIS A 112 -12.01 -10.14 13.54
N GLU A 113 -12.77 -9.85 14.60
CA GLU A 113 -14.00 -10.53 14.99
C GLU A 113 -15.28 -9.85 14.48
N LEU A 114 -15.26 -8.58 14.07
CA LEU A 114 -16.49 -7.86 13.66
C LEU A 114 -16.79 -7.93 12.16
N LEU A 115 -15.81 -8.25 11.32
CA LEU A 115 -16.00 -8.31 9.86
C LEU A 115 -16.52 -9.67 9.36
N LYS A 116 -16.50 -10.71 10.20
CA LYS A 116 -17.01 -12.03 9.81
C LYS A 116 -18.54 -12.09 9.75
N ASP A 117 -19.21 -11.23 10.52
CA ASP A 117 -20.67 -11.25 10.67
C ASP A 117 -21.38 -10.06 10.00
N ALA A 118 -20.63 -9.09 9.47
CA ALA A 118 -21.18 -7.92 8.80
C ALA A 118 -21.62 -8.29 7.37
N ALA A 119 -22.91 -8.60 7.20
CA ALA A 119 -23.54 -8.52 5.89
C ALA A 119 -23.40 -7.08 5.36
N CYS A 120 -22.48 -6.89 4.42
CA CYS A 120 -22.24 -5.59 3.78
C CYS A 120 -23.59 -5.03 3.25
N PRO A 121 -24.10 -3.92 3.80
CA PRO A 121 -25.42 -3.41 3.44
C PRO A 121 -25.40 -3.01 1.97
N LYS A 122 -26.37 -3.50 1.19
CA LYS A 122 -26.50 -3.17 -0.22
C LYS A 122 -26.70 -1.66 -0.35
N SER A 123 -25.96 -1.02 -1.26
CA SER A 123 -26.08 0.40 -1.53
C SER A 123 -27.56 0.77 -1.79
N GLY A 124 -28.03 1.81 -1.10
CA GLY A 124 -29.37 2.37 -1.28
C GLY A 124 -30.33 2.15 -0.12
N SER A 125 -30.10 2.83 1.00
CA SER A 125 -31.14 3.51 1.78
C SER A 125 -30.48 4.34 2.87
N ASP A 126 -30.42 5.65 2.64
CA ASP A 126 -30.02 6.63 3.65
C ASP A 126 -31.16 6.76 4.67
N PRO A 127 -30.96 6.47 5.98
CA PRO A 127 -32.02 6.60 6.98
C PRO A 127 -32.21 8.03 7.49
N LEU A 128 -31.48 9.03 6.98
CA LEU A 128 -31.48 10.40 7.52
C LEU A 128 -32.11 11.46 6.62
N VAL A 129 -33.04 11.07 5.74
CA VAL A 129 -34.02 12.01 5.17
C VAL A 129 -35.41 11.62 5.68
N GLY A 130 -35.79 12.24 6.79
CA GLY A 130 -37.14 12.30 7.33
C GLY A 130 -37.62 13.74 7.43
#